data_AF-A0A832JWI5-F1
#
_entry.id   AF-A0A832JWI5-F1
#
_cell.length_a   1.000
_cell.length_b   1.000
_cell.length_c   1.000
_cell.angle_alpha   90.00
_cell.angle_beta   90.00
_cell.angle_gamma   90.00
#
_symmetry.space_group_name_H-M   'P 1'
#
loop_
_entity.id
_entity.type
_entity.pdbx_description
1 polymer ?
#
loop_
_entity_poly.entity_id
_entity_poly.type
_entity_poly.pdbx_seq_one_letter_code
_entity_poly.pdbx_strand_id
1 'polypeptide(L)'
;MCLLFLRSQNNVLVTAVGGGGDIASAAMIANVLERYNFKTILSSIAWERYVYDPVPGPIRLGEIVNSATRGEHYVLVTSDSYALRGGRVIVPQAVQASRALKRPVYIVDMYSGVEGYVEALKEILSVEGADLVIG
;
A
#
# COMPACT_ATOMS: atom_id res chain seq x y z
N MET A 1 20.49 -22.30 -12.78
CA MET A 1 20.29 -21.58 -11.50
C MET A 1 20.88 -20.19 -11.68
N CYS A 2 20.11 -19.27 -12.28
CA CYS A 2 20.58 -17.92 -12.60
C CYS A 2 20.31 -17.04 -11.37
N LEU A 3 21.28 -16.96 -10.46
CA LEU A 3 21.27 -15.94 -9.41
C LEU A 3 21.56 -14.59 -10.07
N LEU A 4 20.52 -13.82 -10.34
CA LEU A 4 20.66 -12.40 -10.59
C LEU A 4 21.30 -11.79 -9.34
N PHE A 5 22.53 -11.28 -9.47
CA PHE A 5 23.23 -10.48 -8.47
C PHE A 5 22.48 -9.15 -8.26
N LEU A 6 21.34 -9.20 -7.55
CA LEU A 6 20.73 -8.00 -7.00
C LEU A 6 21.56 -7.59 -5.79
N ARG A 7 22.14 -6.39 -5.84
CA ARG A 7 22.96 -5.84 -4.76
C ARG A 7 22.14 -5.80 -3.46
N SER A 8 22.76 -6.27 -2.38
CA SER A 8 22.13 -6.57 -1.08
C SER A 8 21.79 -5.36 -0.21
N GLN A 9 21.27 -4.26 -0.76
CA GLN A 9 20.90 -3.06 0.01
C GLN A 9 19.66 -2.32 -0.52
N ASN A 10 18.96 -2.86 -1.52
CA ASN A 10 17.88 -2.13 -2.18
C ASN A 10 16.57 -2.30 -1.40
N ASN A 11 15.93 -1.17 -1.08
CA ASN A 11 14.57 -1.17 -0.57
C ASN A 11 13.62 -1.34 -1.75
N VAL A 12 12.65 -2.25 -1.62
CA VAL A 12 11.71 -2.58 -2.70
C VAL A 12 10.30 -2.18 -2.30
N LEU A 13 9.66 -1.34 -3.12
CA LEU A 13 8.25 -1.02 -2.98
C LEU A 13 7.42 -2.08 -3.70
N VAL A 14 6.62 -2.84 -2.96
CA VAL A 14 5.68 -3.82 -3.50
C VAL A 14 4.28 -3.20 -3.47
N THR A 15 3.70 -2.97 -4.65
CA THR A 15 2.44 -2.25 -4.81
C THR A 15 1.29 -3.18 -5.19
N ALA A 16 0.20 -3.13 -4.44
CA ALA A 16 -1.04 -3.85 -4.73
C ALA A 16 -2.02 -2.91 -5.46
N VAL A 17 -2.11 -3.02 -6.78
CA VAL A 17 -2.85 -2.07 -7.62
C VAL A 17 -4.34 -2.48 -7.81
N GLY A 18 -4.74 -3.70 -7.44
CA GLY A 18 -6.13 -4.12 -7.53
C GLY A 18 -6.93 -3.97 -6.24
N GLY A 19 -7.90 -4.86 -6.05
CA GLY A 19 -8.82 -4.81 -4.92
C GLY A 19 -8.21 -5.37 -3.63
N GLY A 20 -9.02 -5.45 -2.58
CA GLY A 20 -8.56 -5.85 -1.23
C GLY A 20 -7.82 -7.21 -1.11
N GLY A 21 -7.90 -8.09 -2.11
CA GLY A 21 -7.11 -9.34 -2.12
C GLY A 21 -5.63 -9.14 -2.49
N ASP A 22 -5.32 -8.11 -3.27
CA ASP A 22 -3.99 -7.94 -3.88
C ASP A 22 -2.92 -7.60 -2.84
N ILE A 23 -3.30 -6.94 -1.74
CA ILE A 23 -2.36 -6.65 -0.65
C ILE A 23 -1.88 -7.92 0.05
N ALA A 24 -2.68 -8.98 0.07
CA ALA A 24 -2.24 -10.27 0.60
C ALA A 24 -1.17 -10.90 -0.31
N SER A 25 -1.34 -10.81 -1.63
CA SER A 25 -0.33 -11.25 -2.62
C SER A 25 0.95 -10.41 -2.54
N ALA A 26 0.82 -9.09 -2.43
CA ALA A 26 1.96 -8.19 -2.23
C ALA A 26 2.72 -8.51 -0.93
N ALA A 27 2.00 -8.82 0.16
CA ALA A 27 2.61 -9.28 1.40
C ALA A 27 3.38 -10.60 1.24
N MET A 28 2.86 -11.55 0.45
CA MET A 28 3.57 -12.78 0.14
C MET A 28 4.85 -12.53 -0.66
N ILE A 29 4.79 -11.68 -1.69
CA ILE A 29 5.96 -11.29 -2.49
C ILE A 29 7.01 -10.62 -1.61
N ALA A 30 6.57 -9.67 -0.77
CA ALA A 30 7.43 -8.99 0.19
C ALA A 30 8.14 -9.98 1.12
N ASN A 31 7.41 -10.95 1.69
CA ASN A 31 8.01 -11.98 2.54
C ASN A 31 9.02 -12.87 1.78
N VAL A 32 8.83 -13.14 0.49
CA VAL A 32 9.83 -13.85 -0.32
C VAL A 32 11.09 -12.99 -0.49
N LEU A 33 10.93 -11.71 -0.84
CA LEU A 33 12.05 -10.78 -1.00
C LEU A 33 12.84 -10.60 0.30
N GLU A 34 12.16 -10.51 1.43
CA GLU A 34 12.81 -10.39 2.75
C GLU A 34 13.69 -11.60 3.08
N ARG A 35 13.32 -12.81 2.63
CA ARG A 35 14.17 -14.01 2.76
C ARG A 35 15.46 -13.93 1.95
N TYR A 36 15.51 -13.05 0.95
CA TYR A 36 16.70 -12.73 0.16
C TYR A 36 17.37 -11.42 0.61
N ASN A 37 17.10 -10.95 1.84
CA ASN A 37 17.69 -9.76 2.47
C ASN A 37 17.31 -8.40 1.83
N PHE A 38 16.21 -8.34 1.08
CA PHE A 38 15.63 -7.05 0.71
C PHE A 38 14.83 -6.48 1.88
N LYS A 39 14.83 -5.17 2.03
CA LYS A 39 13.81 -4.48 2.84
C LYS A 39 12.63 -4.16 1.94
N THR A 40 11.42 -4.36 2.43
CA THR A 40 10.23 -4.13 1.62
C THR A 40 9.31 -3.09 2.24
N ILE A 41 8.71 -2.30 1.36
CA ILE A 41 7.66 -1.35 1.65
C ILE A 41 6.42 -1.84 0.92
N LEU A 42 5.25 -1.71 1.55
CA LEU A 42 3.98 -2.09 0.95
C LEU A 42 3.18 -0.84 0.60
N SER A 43 2.65 -0.81 -0.62
CA SER A 43 1.60 0.12 -1.02
C SER A 43 0.40 -0.63 -1.58
N SER A 44 -0.76 0.01 -1.54
CA SER A 44 -2.01 -0.55 -2.06
C SER A 44 -2.94 0.57 -2.54
N ILE A 45 -3.80 0.25 -3.49
CA ILE A 45 -5.03 1.01 -3.70
C ILE A 45 -6.09 0.44 -2.77
N ALA A 46 -6.67 1.28 -1.92
CA ALA A 46 -7.71 0.84 -1.01
C ALA A 46 -9.03 0.69 -1.76
N TRP A 47 -9.25 -0.46 -2.39
CA TRP A 47 -10.50 -0.74 -3.09
C TRP A 47 -11.12 -2.05 -2.62
N GLU A 48 -12.19 -1.91 -1.86
CA GLU A 48 -12.88 -3.02 -1.22
C GLU A 48 -13.94 -3.63 -2.13
N ARG A 49 -14.24 -4.91 -1.90
CA ARG A 49 -15.36 -5.58 -2.58
C ARG A 49 -16.68 -5.03 -2.06
N TYR A 50 -17.71 -5.01 -2.92
CA TYR A 50 -19.04 -4.47 -2.59
C TYR A 50 -19.67 -5.05 -1.31
N VAL A 51 -19.41 -6.33 -1.03
CA VAL A 51 -19.89 -6.99 0.21
C VAL A 51 -19.28 -6.41 1.49
N TYR A 52 -18.11 -5.79 1.37
CA TYR A 52 -17.36 -5.17 2.47
C TYR A 52 -17.58 -3.66 2.53
N ASP A 53 -17.44 -2.98 1.39
CA ASP A 53 -17.75 -1.56 1.23
C ASP A 53 -18.83 -1.37 0.15
N PRO A 54 -20.06 -0.98 0.51
CA PRO A 54 -21.12 -0.77 -0.48
C PRO A 54 -20.92 0.52 -1.30
N VAL A 55 -20.01 1.42 -0.90
CA VAL A 55 -19.71 2.64 -1.65
C VAL A 55 -18.81 2.27 -2.84
N PRO A 56 -19.23 2.52 -4.08
CA PRO A 56 -18.45 2.14 -5.25
C PRO A 56 -17.11 2.86 -5.37
N GLY A 57 -16.12 2.14 -5.90
CA GLY A 57 -14.78 2.65 -6.22
C GLY A 57 -13.81 2.69 -5.03
N PRO A 58 -12.56 3.13 -5.27
CA PRO A 58 -11.54 3.22 -4.23
C PRO A 58 -11.92 4.15 -3.08
N ILE A 59 -11.32 3.91 -1.92
CA ILE A 59 -11.37 4.74 -0.73
C ILE A 59 -10.55 6.01 -0.99
N ARG A 60 -11.18 7.17 -0.84
CA ARG A 60 -10.50 8.47 -0.99
C ARG A 60 -9.60 8.69 0.21
N LEU A 61 -8.44 9.32 -0.01
CA LEU A 61 -7.52 9.66 1.08
C LEU A 61 -8.17 10.55 2.16
N GLY A 62 -9.12 11.42 1.77
CA GLY A 62 -9.88 12.27 2.70
C GLY A 62 -10.83 11.50 3.63
N GLU A 63 -11.18 10.26 3.27
CA GLU A 63 -12.08 9.41 4.06
C GLU A 63 -11.31 8.57 5.09
N ILE A 64 -9.98 8.51 4.99
CA ILE A 64 -9.11 7.75 5.88
C ILE A 64 -8.85 8.56 7.16
N VAL A 65 -9.07 7.90 8.30
CA VAL A 65 -8.88 8.41 9.65
C VAL A 65 -7.69 7.68 10.30
N ASN A 66 -6.97 8.38 11.18
CA ASN A 66 -5.79 7.88 11.91
C ASN A 66 -4.65 7.40 11.00
N SER A 67 -4.34 8.12 9.93
CA SER A 67 -3.11 7.88 9.15
C SER A 67 -1.89 8.39 9.93
N ALA A 68 -0.77 7.67 9.88
CA ALA A 68 0.49 8.09 10.50
C ALA A 68 1.15 9.25 9.75
N THR A 69 1.11 9.21 8.42
CA THR A 69 1.67 10.23 7.53
C THR A 69 0.69 10.49 6.38
N ARG A 70 0.72 11.70 5.84
CA ARG A 70 -0.08 12.11 4.69
C ARG A 70 0.78 12.89 3.72
N GLY A 71 0.87 12.39 2.49
CA GLY A 71 1.36 13.15 1.33
C GLY A 71 0.19 13.71 0.51
N GLU A 72 0.50 14.30 -0.64
CA GLU A 72 -0.51 14.84 -1.56
C GLU A 72 -1.40 13.71 -2.13
N HIS A 73 -0.76 12.62 -2.56
CA HIS A 73 -1.38 11.51 -3.29
C HIS A 73 -1.28 10.16 -2.59
N TYR A 74 -0.91 10.13 -1.31
CA TYR A 74 -0.94 8.92 -0.50
C TYR A 74 -1.19 9.21 0.99
N VAL A 75 -1.54 8.16 1.73
CA VAL A 75 -1.47 8.16 3.20
C VAL A 75 -0.76 6.90 3.68
N LEU A 76 -0.09 6.99 4.83
CA LEU A 76 0.50 5.85 5.51
C LEU A 76 -0.48 5.35 6.58
N VAL A 77 -1.04 4.16 6.39
CA VAL A 77 -1.96 3.55 7.36
C VAL A 77 -1.25 2.61 8.32
N THR A 78 -1.79 2.52 9.51
CA THR A 78 -1.34 1.63 10.59
C THR A 78 -2.48 0.70 11.00
N SER A 79 -2.27 -0.09 12.05
CA SER A 79 -3.29 -0.95 12.64
C SER A 79 -4.55 -0.20 13.09
N ASP A 80 -4.45 1.09 13.38
CA ASP A 80 -5.52 1.84 14.04
C ASP A 80 -6.25 2.76 13.04
N SER A 81 -5.85 2.72 11.77
CA SER A 81 -6.50 3.45 10.70
C SER A 81 -7.81 2.79 10.27
N TYR A 82 -8.73 3.59 9.76
CA TYR A 82 -9.99 3.13 9.16
C TYR A 82 -10.51 4.19 8.19
N ALA A 83 -11.56 3.90 7.44
CA ALA A 83 -12.23 4.85 6.57
C ALA A 83 -13.67 5.11 7.04
N LEU A 84 -14.14 6.34 6.90
CA LEU A 84 -15.53 6.73 7.10
C LEU A 84 -16.21 6.88 5.74
N ARG A 85 -17.05 5.91 5.37
CA ARG A 85 -17.68 5.83 4.04
C ARG A 85 -19.15 5.45 4.14
N GLY A 86 -20.00 6.20 3.44
CA GLY A 86 -21.44 5.93 3.39
C GLY A 86 -22.11 5.85 4.78
N GLY A 87 -21.61 6.64 5.76
CA GLY A 87 -22.09 6.61 7.14
C GLY A 87 -21.64 5.40 7.96
N ARG A 88 -20.62 4.66 7.51
CA ARG A 88 -20.08 3.45 8.16
C ARG A 88 -18.57 3.56 8.37
N VAL A 89 -18.08 2.79 9.34
CA VAL A 89 -16.66 2.53 9.52
C VAL A 89 -16.28 1.34 8.65
N ILE A 90 -15.32 1.53 7.75
CA ILE A 90 -14.75 0.49 6.89
C ILE A 90 -13.28 0.31 7.29
N VAL A 91 -12.81 -0.92 7.46
CA VAL A 91 -11.39 -1.19 7.73
C VAL A 91 -10.76 -1.77 6.47
N PRO A 92 -9.98 -0.99 5.70
CA PRO A 92 -9.41 -1.45 4.44
C PRO A 92 -8.57 -2.72 4.62
N GLN A 93 -8.48 -3.59 3.61
CA GLN A 93 -7.58 -4.76 3.68
C GLN A 93 -6.12 -4.35 3.86
N ALA A 94 -5.72 -3.16 3.38
CA ALA A 94 -4.41 -2.58 3.66
C ALA A 94 -4.15 -2.38 5.16
N VAL A 95 -5.18 -1.98 5.93
CA VAL A 95 -5.09 -1.89 7.40
C VAL A 95 -5.02 -3.28 8.02
N GLN A 96 -5.79 -4.24 7.53
CA GLN A 96 -5.71 -5.63 8.01
C GLN A 96 -4.34 -6.25 7.76
N ALA A 97 -3.74 -5.98 6.59
CA ALA A 97 -2.37 -6.35 6.26
C ALA A 97 -1.37 -5.65 7.21
N SER A 98 -1.55 -4.36 7.47
CA SER A 98 -0.73 -3.62 8.43
C SER A 98 -0.76 -4.27 9.82
N ARG A 99 -1.95 -4.66 10.32
CA ARG A 99 -2.12 -5.37 11.59
C ARG A 99 -1.41 -6.72 11.60
N ALA A 100 -1.63 -7.54 10.58
CA ALA A 100 -1.07 -8.88 10.49
C ALA A 100 0.46 -8.86 10.43
N LEU A 101 1.03 -7.90 9.69
CA LEU A 101 2.46 -7.76 9.46
C LEU A 101 3.16 -6.89 10.51
N LYS A 102 2.40 -6.20 11.38
CA LYS A 102 2.89 -5.25 12.39
C LYS A 102 3.79 -4.16 11.81
N ARG A 103 3.42 -3.64 10.63
CA ARG A 103 4.12 -2.54 9.96
C ARG A 103 3.13 -1.69 9.15
N PRO A 104 3.44 -0.43 8.87
CA PRO A 104 2.51 0.42 8.14
C PRO A 104 2.44 0.04 6.65
N VAL A 105 1.38 0.48 5.97
CA VAL A 105 1.14 0.26 4.54
C VAL A 105 0.72 1.58 3.89
N TYR A 106 1.27 1.90 2.74
CA TYR A 106 0.85 3.07 1.97
C TYR A 106 -0.47 2.80 1.25
N ILE A 107 -1.39 3.76 1.30
CA ILE A 107 -2.57 3.78 0.43
C ILE A 107 -2.39 4.92 -0.56
N VAL A 108 -2.41 4.60 -1.85
CA VAL A 108 -2.17 5.56 -2.94
C VAL A 108 -3.49 5.96 -3.59
N ASP A 109 -3.62 7.24 -3.91
CA ASP A 109 -4.80 7.79 -4.56
C ASP A 109 -4.94 7.34 -6.02
N MET A 110 -6.18 7.14 -6.44
CA MET A 110 -6.54 6.86 -7.84
C MET A 110 -7.37 7.97 -8.46
N TYR A 111 -7.83 8.95 -7.69
CA TYR A 111 -8.66 10.04 -8.19
C TYR A 111 -7.85 11.16 -8.85
N SER A 112 -6.56 11.28 -8.52
CA SER A 112 -5.60 12.19 -9.14
C SER A 112 -5.05 11.68 -10.48
N GLY A 113 -5.58 10.55 -10.99
CA GLY A 113 -5.18 9.96 -12.25
C GLY A 113 -3.75 9.38 -12.22
N VAL A 114 -3.23 9.09 -13.41
CA VAL A 114 -1.90 8.47 -13.58
C VAL A 114 -0.78 9.37 -13.07
N GLU A 115 -0.89 10.69 -13.28
CA GLU A 115 0.10 11.66 -12.83
C GLU A 115 0.24 11.62 -11.30
N GLY A 116 -0.87 11.79 -10.57
CA GLY A 116 -0.83 11.73 -9.10
C GLY A 116 -0.40 10.37 -8.55
N TYR A 117 -0.77 9.26 -9.22
CA TYR A 117 -0.30 7.92 -8.84
C TYR A 117 1.23 7.80 -8.99
N VAL A 118 1.79 8.26 -10.10
CA VAL A 118 3.25 8.23 -10.35
C VAL A 118 3.98 9.16 -9.39
N GLU A 119 3.44 10.34 -9.11
CA GLU A 119 4.00 11.28 -8.13
C GLU A 119 4.02 10.70 -6.73
N ALA A 120 2.94 10.04 -6.30
CA ALA A 120 2.90 9.31 -5.04
C ALA A 120 4.00 8.26 -4.94
N LEU A 121 4.15 7.41 -5.96
CA LEU A 121 5.19 6.37 -5.96
C LEU A 121 6.60 6.98 -5.90
N LYS A 122 6.86 8.04 -6.67
CA LYS A 122 8.17 8.74 -6.63
C LYS A 122 8.46 9.30 -5.25
N GLU A 123 7.48 9.91 -4.60
CA GLU A 123 7.64 10.46 -3.27
C GLU A 123 7.88 9.36 -2.23
N ILE A 124 7.10 8.27 -2.27
CA ILE A 124 7.29 7.11 -1.39
C ILE A 124 8.68 6.50 -1.58
N LEU A 125 9.11 6.29 -2.83
CA LEU A 125 10.46 5.78 -3.13
C LEU A 125 11.55 6.69 -2.54
N SER A 126 11.40 8.01 -2.67
CA SER A 126 12.33 8.99 -2.11
C SER A 126 12.38 8.94 -0.58
N VAL A 127 11.21 8.97 0.08
CA VAL A 127 11.08 8.94 1.55
C VAL A 127 11.62 7.64 2.14
N GLU A 128 11.34 6.52 1.49
CA GLU A 128 11.71 5.19 1.97
C GLU A 128 13.10 4.74 1.49
N GLY A 129 13.76 5.53 0.63
CA GLY A 129 15.05 5.16 0.03
C GLY A 129 14.99 3.89 -0.82
N ALA A 130 13.88 3.69 -1.55
CA ALA A 130 13.66 2.57 -2.44
C ALA A 130 13.94 2.95 -3.90
N ASP A 131 14.46 1.98 -4.65
CA ASP A 131 14.89 2.16 -6.04
C ASP A 131 14.27 1.14 -7.01
N LEU A 132 13.44 0.23 -6.47
CA LEU A 132 12.70 -0.78 -7.24
C LEU A 132 11.22 -0.79 -6.84
N VAL A 133 10.35 -0.86 -7.84
CA VAL A 133 8.90 -1.09 -7.68
C VAL A 133 8.52 -2.43 -8.30
N ILE A 134 7.73 -3.22 -7.58
CA ILE A 134 7.10 -4.46 -8.07
C ILE A 134 5.59 -4.30 -7.88
N GLY A 135 4.80 -4.57 -8.91
CA GLY A 135 3.33 -4.53 -8.88
C GLY A 135 2.72 -5.76 -9.51
#